data_AF-A0A920IUI1-F1
#
_entry.id   AF-A0A920IUI1-F1
#
_cell.length_a   1.000
_cell.length_b   1.000
_cell.length_c   1.000
_cell.angle_alpha   90.00
_cell.angle_beta   90.00
_cell.angle_gamma   90.00
#
_symmetry.space_group_name_H-M   'P 1'
#
loop_
_entity.id
_entity.type
_entity.pdbx_description
1 polymer ?
#
loop_
_entity_poly.entity_id
_entity_poly.type
_entity_poly.pdbx_seq_one_letter_code
_entity_poly.pdbx_strand_id
1 'polypeptide(L)' 'MALKDVAVSSGSACTSASLEPSYVLRALGRADELAHSSIRFSFGRFTTEKKLKWSPRQLKELFIN' A
#
# COMPACT_ATOMS: atom_id res chain seq x y z
N MET A 1 -4.98 -5.51 -7.03
CA MET A 1 -5.62 -4.43 -6.24
C MET A 1 -5.61 -3.17 -7.09
N ALA A 2 -6.77 -2.61 -7.43
CA ALA A 2 -6.87 -1.38 -8.22
C ALA A 2 -7.71 -0.37 -7.43
N LEU A 3 -7.03 0.64 -6.88
CA LEU A 3 -7.68 1.77 -6.21
C LEU A 3 -7.88 2.85 -7.27
N LYS A 4 -9.11 3.37 -7.37
CA LYS A 4 -9.41 4.43 -8.34
C LYS A 4 -8.61 5.67 -7.97
N ASP A 5 -7.88 6.22 -8.93
CA ASP A 5 -7.07 7.44 -8.83
C ASP A 5 -5.84 7.40 -7.91
N VAL A 6 -5.47 6.24 -7.35
CA VAL A 6 -4.30 6.08 -6.47
C VAL A 6 -3.49 4.84 -6.85
N ALA A 7 -2.22 5.04 -7.21
CA ALA A 7 -1.27 3.95 -7.39
C ALA A 7 -0.65 3.55 -6.05
N VAL A 8 -0.83 2.28 -5.65
CA VAL A 8 -0.30 1.72 -4.40
C VAL A 8 0.35 0.37 -4.64
N SER A 9 1.16 -0.10 -3.68
CA SER A 9 1.75 -1.45 -3.70
C SER A 9 1.40 -2.19 -2.41
N SER A 10 1.13 -3.49 -2.49
CA SER A 10 0.85 -4.36 -1.34
C SER A 10 2.10 -5.09 -0.80
N GLY A 11 3.31 -4.63 -1.13
CA GLY A 11 4.55 -5.33 -0.80
C GLY A 11 5.83 -4.48 -0.91
N SER A 12 7.00 -5.16 -0.85
CA SER A 12 8.32 -4.53 -0.71
C SER A 12 8.79 -3.69 -1.89
N ALA A 13 8.22 -3.83 -3.08
CA ALA A 13 8.25 -2.81 -4.14
C ALA A 13 7.53 -3.27 -5.41
N CYS A 14 7.53 -4.57 -5.68
CA CYS A 14 7.03 -5.15 -6.91
C CYS A 14 6.46 -6.53 -6.56
N THR A 15 5.16 -6.72 -6.66
CA THR A 15 4.63 -8.08 -6.68
C THR A 15 4.95 -8.63 -8.07
N SER A 16 6.09 -9.33 -8.22
CA SER A 16 6.14 -10.49 -9.12
C SER A 16 4.96 -11.37 -8.76
N ALA A 17 4.30 -12.04 -9.69
CA ALA A 17 3.05 -12.80 -9.53
C ALA A 17 3.00 -13.91 -8.44
N SER A 18 3.98 -13.96 -7.52
CA SER A 18 4.03 -14.83 -6.36
C SER A 18 3.15 -14.32 -5.21
N LEU A 19 2.46 -15.26 -4.56
CA LEU A 19 1.62 -15.07 -3.38
C LEU A 19 2.42 -15.02 -2.08
N GLU A 20 3.76 -14.93 -2.13
CA GLU A 20 4.59 -14.86 -0.92
C GLU A 20 4.55 -13.48 -0.26
N PRO A 21 4.46 -13.40 1.09
CA PRO A 21 4.47 -12.12 1.78
C PRO A 21 5.85 -11.46 1.74
N SER A 22 5.86 -10.15 1.97
CA SER A 22 7.07 -9.34 1.93
C SER A 22 8.15 -9.88 2.87
N TYR A 23 9.27 -10.33 2.29
CA TYR A 23 10.44 -10.78 3.07
C TYR A 23 11.01 -9.68 3.98
N VAL A 24 10.84 -8.40 3.59
CA VAL A 24 11.25 -7.25 4.40
C VAL A 24 10.38 -7.12 5.65
N LEU A 25 9.06 -7.29 5.52
CA LEU A 25 8.15 -7.20 6.67
C LEU A 25 8.34 -8.40 7.61
N ARG A 26 8.58 -9.60 7.06
CA ARG A 26 9.00 -10.77 7.84
C ARG A 26 10.29 -10.51 8.63
N ALA A 27 11.31 -9.94 7.99
CA ALA A 27 12.58 -9.59 8.64
C ALA A 27 12.40 -8.55 9.76
N LEU A 28 11.39 -7.68 9.66
CA LEU A 28 10.99 -6.75 10.72
C LEU A 28 10.10 -7.39 11.81
N GLY A 29 9.93 -8.71 11.79
CA GLY A 29 9.16 -9.47 12.78
C GLY A 29 7.64 -9.37 12.62
N ARG A 30 7.14 -9.01 11.44
CA ARG A 30 5.69 -9.00 11.18
C ARG A 30 5.21 -10.39 10.79
N ALA A 31 4.07 -10.78 11.38
CA ALA A 31 3.36 -12.00 11.00
C ALA A 31 2.93 -11.93 9.53
N ASP A 32 2.81 -13.09 8.89
CA ASP A 32 2.49 -13.20 7.45
C ASP A 32 1.15 -12.53 7.10
N GLU A 33 0.15 -12.65 7.96
CA GLU A 33 -1.15 -11.98 7.80
C GLU A 33 -1.01 -10.45 7.72
N LEU A 34 -0.18 -9.86 8.59
CA LEU A 34 0.11 -8.43 8.59
C LEU A 34 1.00 -8.02 7.41
N ALA A 35 1.90 -8.90 6.98
CA ALA A 35 2.73 -8.66 5.81
C ALA A 35 1.92 -8.67 4.50
N HIS A 36 0.90 -9.53 4.40
CA HIS A 36 -0.03 -9.61 3.27
C HIS A 36 -1.01 -8.45 3.19
N SER A 37 -1.47 -7.94 4.34
CA SER A 37 -2.40 -6.80 4.42
C SER A 37 -1.69 -5.44 4.37
N SER A 38 -0.37 -5.42 4.18
CA SER A 38 0.39 -4.18 4.13
C SER A 38 0.12 -3.38 2.85
N ILE A 39 0.06 -2.06 2.97
CA ILE A 39 -0.07 -1.12 1.85
C ILE A 39 1.05 -0.07 1.95
N ARG A 40 1.83 0.07 0.88
CA ARG A 40 2.90 1.06 0.77
C ARG A 40 2.47 2.22 -0.13
N PHE A 41 2.47 3.41 0.45
CA PHE A 41 2.39 4.68 -0.28
C PHE A 41 3.80 5.23 -0.48
N SER A 42 4.09 5.66 -1.70
CA SER A 42 5.37 6.28 -2.03
C SER A 42 5.09 7.57 -2.79
N PHE A 43 5.75 8.64 -2.38
CA PHE A 43 5.60 9.97 -2.99
C PHE A 43 6.89 10.32 -3.73
N GLY A 44 6.76 10.98 -4.87
CA GLY A 44 7.87 11.39 -5.71
C GLY A 44 7.91 12.89 -5.92
N ARG A 45 8.89 13.36 -6.70
CA ARG A 45 9.10 14.79 -7.01
C ARG A 45 7.85 15.51 -7.55
N PHE A 46 6.95 14.78 -8.21
CA PHE A 46 5.73 15.33 -8.82
C PHE A 46 4.46 15.13 -7.97
N THR A 47 4.60 14.63 -6.75
CA THR A 47 3.48 14.57 -5.80
C THR A 47 3.18 15.99 -5.32
N THR A 48 1.92 16.41 -5.46
CA THR A 48 1.45 17.72 -5.01
C THR A 48 0.61 17.58 -3.74
N GLU A 49 0.56 18.61 -2.89
CA GLU A 49 -0.29 18.60 -1.69
C GLU A 49 -1.76 18.31 -2.00
N LYS A 50 -2.25 18.80 -3.14
CA LYS A 50 -3.61 18.51 -3.61
C LYS A 50 -3.86 17.01 -3.77
N LYS A 51 -2.85 16.23 -4.18
CA LYS A 51 -2.92 14.76 -4.28
C LYS A 51 -2.78 14.05 -2.93
N LEU A 52 -2.18 14.70 -1.93
CA LEU A 52 -2.03 14.18 -0.56
C LEU A 52 -3.27 14.43 0.31
N LYS A 53 -4.03 15.49 0.01
CA LYS A 53 -5.27 15.84 0.71
C LYS A 53 -6.38 14.86 0.30
N TRP A 54 -6.45 13.73 0.98
CA TRP A 54 -7.57 12.81 0.87
C TRP A 54 -8.71 13.23 1.79
N SER A 55 -9.94 13.09 1.31
CA SER A 55 -11.10 13.20 2.18
C SER A 55 -11.19 11.98 3.10
N PRO A 56 -11.79 12.11 4.30
CA PRO A 56 -12.06 10.98 5.17
C PRO A 56 -12.88 9.86 4.50
N ARG A 57 -13.71 10.20 3.50
CA ARG A 57 -14.48 9.23 2.72
C ARG A 57 -13.58 8.38 1.82
N GLN A 58 -12.65 9.01 1.11
CA GLN A 58 -11.67 8.32 0.26
C GLN A 58 -10.77 7.40 1.09
N LEU A 59 -10.36 7.83 2.29
CA LEU A 59 -9.60 6.98 3.23
C LEU A 59 -10.41 5.75 3.67
N LYS A 60 -11.69 5.91 4.00
CA LYS A 60 -12.55 4.77 4.37
C LYS A 60 -12.72 3.78 3.22
N GLU A 61 -12.95 4.28 2.01
CA GLU A 61 -13.04 3.45 0.81
C GLU A 61 -11.74 2.67 0.53
N LEU A 62 -10.59 3.25 0.91
CA LEU A 62 -9.27 2.64 0.73
C LEU A 62 -8.93 1.54 1.73
N PHE A 63 -9.36 1.68 2.98
CA PHE A 63 -8.84 0.90 4.12
C PHE A 63 -9.89 0.11 4.90
N ILE A 64 -11.19 0.35 4.70
CA ILE A 64 -12.28 -0.21 5.54
C ILE A 64 -13.31 -1.02 4.72
N ASN A 65 -13.03 -1.33 3.45
CA ASN A 65 -13.82 -2.30 2.68
C ASN A 65 -13.06 -3.62 2.52
#